data_AF-A0A023G2J3-F1
#
_entry.id   AF-A0A023G2J3-F1
#
_cell.length_a   1.000
_cell.length_b   1.000
_cell.length_c   1.000
_cell.angle_alpha   90.00
_cell.angle_beta   90.00
_cell.angle_gamma   90.00
#
_symmetry.space_group_name_H-M   'P 1'
#
loop_
_entity.id
_entity.type
_entity.pdbx_description
1 polymer ?
#
loop_
_entity_poly.entity_id
_entity_poly.type
_entity_poly.pdbx_seq_one_letter_code
_entity_poly.pdbx_strand_id
1 'polypeptide(L)'
;KKSCVGRGCFEQTTFVASLRLRMLGAAATALLWACLLQPTPAQLIINVRNAGGDLLRERLLANTSDETITLEFQRADGTHVTQLIDFRAEVQVFRVVVLAEEEQGHREPQVLCFLIRFNRLGFISVDAMSKLRQRNPLAEREPEDDRGRELVQLDLSVDLSRSGLISPHVATLCADAPQATF
;
A
#
# COMPACT_ATOMS: atom_id res chain seq x y z
N LYS A 1 -36.12 -34.62 36.50
CA LYS A 1 -37.27 -35.11 35.68
C LYS A 1 -36.69 -35.55 34.34
N LYS A 2 -36.69 -36.86 34.03
CA LYS A 2 -36.04 -37.44 32.84
C LYS A 2 -37.03 -37.44 31.67
N SER A 3 -36.57 -37.01 30.49
CA SER A 3 -37.22 -37.25 29.21
C SER A 3 -36.18 -37.84 28.27
N CYS A 4 -36.44 -39.03 27.74
CA CYS A 4 -35.60 -39.74 26.78
C CYS A 4 -36.44 -40.05 25.55
N VAL A 5 -35.97 -39.63 24.36
CA VAL A 5 -36.37 -40.16 23.05
C VAL A 5 -35.11 -40.25 22.20
N GLY A 6 -34.80 -41.45 21.69
CA GLY A 6 -33.97 -41.65 20.49
C GLY A 6 -32.44 -41.69 20.64
N ARG A 7 -31.90 -42.93 20.69
CA ARG A 7 -30.51 -43.40 20.48
C ARG A 7 -29.36 -42.44 20.82
N GLY A 8 -28.85 -42.59 22.04
CA GLY A 8 -27.54 -42.11 22.47
C GLY A 8 -27.53 -41.74 23.95
N CYS A 9 -27.37 -42.72 24.84
CA CYS A 9 -27.04 -42.45 26.24
C CYS A 9 -25.61 -41.91 26.30
N PHE A 10 -25.47 -40.61 26.57
CA PHE A 10 -24.18 -39.99 26.87
C PHE A 10 -23.87 -40.21 28.35
N GLU A 11 -22.78 -40.90 28.63
CA GLU A 11 -22.30 -41.16 29.98
C GLU A 11 -21.59 -39.92 30.50
N GLN A 12 -22.18 -39.28 31.51
CA GLN A 12 -21.67 -38.05 32.10
C GLN A 12 -20.75 -38.42 33.28
N THR A 13 -19.48 -38.69 33.00
CA THR A 13 -18.47 -38.84 34.05
C THR A 13 -17.85 -37.47 34.33
N THR A 14 -18.22 -36.92 35.48
CA THR A 14 -17.65 -35.71 36.06
C THR A 14 -16.16 -35.91 36.36
N PHE A 15 -15.30 -35.14 35.68
CA PHE A 15 -13.93 -34.88 36.14
C PHE A 15 -13.78 -33.38 36.39
N VAL A 16 -14.10 -32.97 37.61
CA VAL A 16 -13.72 -31.67 38.17
C VAL A 16 -12.29 -31.83 38.67
N ALA A 17 -11.29 -31.45 37.87
CA ALA A 17 -9.94 -31.25 38.35
C ALA A 17 -9.15 -30.31 37.41
N SER A 18 -8.92 -29.09 37.89
CA SER A 18 -7.73 -28.28 37.58
C SER A 18 -7.45 -27.90 36.11
N LEU A 19 -8.33 -27.08 35.53
CA LEU A 19 -8.03 -26.34 34.29
C LEU A 19 -7.66 -24.87 34.60
N ARG A 20 -6.54 -24.64 35.30
CA ARG A 20 -5.98 -23.29 35.48
C ARG A 20 -4.51 -23.15 35.07
N LEU A 21 -3.96 -24.10 34.30
CA LEU A 21 -2.58 -24.02 33.82
C LEU A 21 -2.36 -24.45 32.35
N ARG A 22 -3.42 -24.52 31.53
CA ARG A 22 -3.35 -24.86 30.09
C ARG A 22 -3.87 -23.78 29.14
N MET A 23 -4.16 -22.57 29.64
CA MET A 23 -4.67 -21.47 28.80
C MET A 23 -3.55 -20.62 28.17
N LEU A 24 -2.36 -20.58 28.77
CA LEU A 24 -1.24 -19.79 28.25
C LEU A 24 -0.60 -20.39 26.99
N GLY A 25 -0.56 -21.72 26.87
CA GLY A 25 0.04 -22.41 25.72
C GLY A 25 -0.80 -22.32 24.44
N ALA A 26 -2.12 -22.50 24.56
CA ALA A 26 -3.02 -22.50 23.40
C ALA A 26 -3.21 -21.11 22.78
N ALA A 27 -3.23 -20.06 23.60
CA ALA A 27 -3.28 -18.68 23.10
C ALA A 27 -1.96 -18.29 22.42
N ALA A 28 -0.82 -18.68 22.98
CA ALA A 28 0.49 -18.42 22.38
C ALA A 28 0.69 -19.16 21.05
N THR A 29 0.24 -20.41 20.93
CA THR A 29 0.31 -21.15 19.67
C THR A 29 -0.68 -20.63 18.63
N ALA A 30 -1.88 -20.21 19.02
CA ALA A 30 -2.85 -19.58 18.12
C ALA A 30 -2.38 -18.19 17.63
N LEU A 31 -1.75 -17.39 18.50
CA LEU A 31 -1.14 -16.10 18.13
C LEU A 31 0.07 -16.30 17.20
N LEU A 32 0.91 -17.30 17.45
CA LEU A 32 2.02 -17.65 16.54
C LEU A 32 1.49 -18.09 15.16
N TRP A 33 0.42 -18.89 15.12
CA TRP A 33 -0.20 -19.31 13.86
C TRP A 33 -0.86 -18.13 13.12
N ALA A 34 -1.51 -17.21 13.84
CA ALA A 34 -2.10 -16.01 13.26
C ALA A 34 -1.06 -15.05 12.67
N CYS A 35 0.13 -14.93 13.28
CA CYS A 35 1.23 -14.14 12.72
C CYS A 35 1.82 -14.76 11.43
N LEU A 36 1.79 -16.08 11.26
CA LEU A 36 2.32 -16.76 10.07
C LEU A 36 1.42 -16.65 8.83
N LEU A 37 0.17 -16.24 9.00
CA LEU A 37 -0.84 -16.11 7.94
C LEU A 37 -0.99 -14.67 7.43
N GLN A 38 -0.07 -13.76 7.76
CA GLN A 38 -0.18 -12.39 7.27
C GLN A 38 0.05 -12.35 5.74
N PRO A 39 -0.91 -11.81 4.96
CA PRO A 39 -0.73 -11.64 3.53
C PRO A 39 0.40 -10.63 3.31
N THR A 40 1.43 -11.04 2.57
CA THR A 40 2.49 -10.13 2.15
C THR A 40 1.99 -9.27 0.98
N PRO A 41 2.31 -7.96 0.96
CA PRO A 41 1.95 -7.12 -0.17
C PRO A 41 2.63 -7.64 -1.43
N ALA A 42 1.88 -7.70 -2.53
CA ALA A 42 2.41 -8.18 -3.79
C ALA A 42 3.32 -7.10 -4.37
N GLN A 43 4.62 -7.42 -4.48
CA GLN A 43 5.64 -6.52 -5.01
C GLN A 43 6.10 -6.97 -6.40
N LEU A 44 6.19 -6.02 -7.32
CA LEU A 44 6.78 -6.21 -8.63
C LEU A 44 7.79 -5.09 -8.93
N ILE A 45 8.98 -5.44 -9.41
CA ILE A 45 9.99 -4.48 -9.88
C ILE A 45 10.10 -4.64 -11.39
N ILE A 46 10.03 -3.54 -12.11
CA ILE A 46 10.09 -3.52 -13.57
C ILE A 46 11.13 -2.49 -14.05
N ASN A 47 11.82 -2.78 -15.15
CA ASN A 47 12.69 -1.81 -15.81
C ASN A 47 11.89 -1.20 -16.97
N VAL A 48 11.72 0.11 -16.96
CA VAL A 48 10.92 0.86 -17.93
C VAL A 48 11.82 1.82 -18.68
N ARG A 49 11.75 1.78 -20.01
CA ARG A 49 12.42 2.75 -20.88
C ARG A 49 11.45 3.90 -21.13
N ASN A 50 11.83 5.10 -20.72
CA ASN A 50 11.07 6.31 -20.99
C ASN A 50 11.27 6.73 -22.46
N ALA A 51 10.37 7.57 -22.99
CA ALA A 51 10.47 8.16 -24.34
C ALA A 51 11.79 8.92 -24.58
N GLY A 52 12.42 9.44 -23.51
CA GLY A 52 13.75 10.07 -23.56
C GLY A 52 14.93 9.10 -23.73
N GLY A 53 14.67 7.78 -23.73
CA GLY A 53 15.71 6.75 -23.82
C GLY A 53 16.27 6.29 -22.46
N ASP A 54 15.93 6.98 -21.38
CA ASP A 54 16.37 6.63 -20.02
C ASP A 54 15.74 5.34 -19.53
N LEU A 55 16.53 4.51 -18.84
CA LEU A 55 16.06 3.29 -18.19
C LEU A 55 15.80 3.57 -16.71
N LEU A 56 14.54 3.48 -16.31
CA LEU A 56 14.05 3.71 -14.96
C LEU A 56 13.67 2.38 -14.31
N ARG A 57 13.94 2.24 -13.01
CA ARG A 57 13.45 1.10 -12.23
C ARG A 57 12.22 1.53 -11.45
N GLU A 58 11.11 0.88 -11.74
CA GLU A 58 9.83 1.13 -11.09
C GLU A 58 9.49 -0.02 -10.14
N ARG A 59 9.02 0.33 -8.95
CA ARG A 59 8.54 -0.61 -7.93
C ARG A 59 7.04 -0.42 -7.78
N LEU A 60 6.31 -1.47 -8.13
CA LEU A 60 4.86 -1.57 -8.00
C LEU A 60 4.52 -2.43 -6.78
N LEU A 61 3.65 -1.92 -5.92
CA LEU A 61 3.14 -2.62 -4.75
C LEU A 61 1.62 -2.62 -4.83
N ALA A 62 1.00 -3.78 -4.62
CA ALA A 62 -0.45 -3.90 -4.53
C ALA A 62 -0.84 -4.54 -3.20
N ASN A 63 -1.79 -3.92 -2.51
CA ASN A 63 -2.36 -4.39 -1.27
C ASN A 63 -3.87 -4.55 -1.44
N THR A 64 -4.31 -5.79 -1.58
CA THR A 64 -5.74 -6.13 -1.78
C THR A 64 -6.59 -5.92 -0.53
N SER A 65 -5.98 -5.90 0.66
CA SER A 65 -6.70 -5.67 1.92
C SER A 65 -7.12 -4.20 2.07
N ASP A 66 -6.18 -3.30 1.79
CA ASP A 66 -6.41 -1.85 1.88
C ASP A 66 -6.94 -1.26 0.56
N GLU A 67 -7.04 -2.08 -0.50
CA GLU A 67 -7.40 -1.64 -1.86
C GLU A 67 -6.50 -0.52 -2.40
N THR A 68 -5.18 -0.67 -2.20
CA THR A 68 -4.19 0.32 -2.60
C THR A 68 -3.18 -0.20 -3.61
N ILE A 69 -2.72 0.70 -4.50
CA ILE A 69 -1.56 0.48 -5.39
C ILE A 69 -0.55 1.59 -5.10
N THR A 70 0.73 1.22 -4.95
CA THR A 70 1.84 2.16 -4.86
C THR A 70 2.81 1.95 -6.02
N LEU A 71 3.16 3.02 -6.72
CA LEU A 71 4.24 3.08 -7.71
C LEU A 71 5.36 3.97 -7.17
N GLU A 72 6.58 3.45 -7.15
CA GLU A 72 7.77 4.17 -6.73
C GLU A 72 8.82 4.12 -7.82
N PHE A 73 9.41 5.27 -8.13
CA PHE A 73 10.55 5.36 -9.04
C PHE A 73 11.45 6.54 -8.69
N GLN A 74 12.69 6.47 -9.15
CA GLN A 74 13.64 7.57 -9.05
C GLN A 74 14.05 8.00 -10.44
N ARG A 75 13.99 9.30 -10.69
CA ARG A 75 14.45 9.92 -11.94
C ARG A 75 15.98 10.07 -11.93
N ALA A 76 16.55 10.35 -13.10
CA ALA A 76 18.00 10.52 -13.27
C ALA A 76 18.58 11.72 -12.51
N ASP A 77 17.76 12.73 -12.24
CA ASP A 77 18.07 13.90 -11.40
C ASP A 77 18.08 13.59 -9.89
N GLY A 78 17.77 12.33 -9.51
CA GLY A 78 17.66 11.90 -8.12
C GLY A 78 16.30 12.15 -7.49
N THR A 79 15.37 12.83 -8.18
CA THR A 79 14.00 13.06 -7.71
C THR A 79 13.29 11.72 -7.50
N HIS A 80 12.80 11.49 -6.28
CA HIS A 80 12.06 10.28 -5.93
C HIS A 80 10.56 10.56 -5.94
N VAL A 81 9.81 9.77 -6.72
CA VAL A 81 8.36 9.91 -6.87
C VAL A 81 7.69 8.66 -6.31
N THR A 82 6.77 8.86 -5.39
CA THR A 82 5.87 7.84 -4.85
C THR A 82 4.44 8.23 -5.20
N GLN A 83 3.77 7.40 -6.00
CA GLN A 83 2.36 7.55 -6.35
C GLN A 83 1.57 6.48 -5.62
N LEU A 84 0.70 6.88 -4.70
CA LEU A 84 -0.27 6.01 -4.05
C LEU A 84 -1.65 6.22 -4.67
N ILE A 85 -2.33 5.12 -5.00
CA ILE A 85 -3.71 5.12 -5.47
C ILE A 85 -4.55 4.37 -4.46
N ASP A 86 -5.49 5.07 -3.85
CA ASP A 86 -6.48 4.50 -2.94
C ASP A 86 -7.80 4.31 -3.70
N PHE A 87 -8.12 3.05 -4.02
CA PHE A 87 -9.33 2.72 -4.76
C PHE A 87 -10.58 2.85 -3.90
N ARG A 88 -10.46 2.79 -2.58
CA ARG A 88 -11.61 2.89 -1.67
C ARG A 88 -12.03 4.35 -1.52
N ALA A 89 -11.07 5.24 -1.31
CA ALA A 89 -11.29 6.67 -1.17
C ALA A 89 -11.36 7.44 -2.50
N GLU A 90 -11.00 6.79 -3.62
CA GLU A 90 -10.94 7.41 -4.94
C GLU A 90 -10.02 8.64 -4.99
N VAL A 91 -8.86 8.53 -4.33
CA VAL A 91 -7.82 9.55 -4.32
C VAL A 91 -6.49 8.97 -4.78
N GLN A 92 -5.74 9.79 -5.50
CA GLN A 92 -4.37 9.53 -5.88
C GLN A 92 -3.47 10.57 -5.21
N VAL A 93 -2.42 10.10 -4.56
CA VAL A 93 -1.48 10.92 -3.79
C VAL A 93 -0.10 10.77 -4.42
N PHE A 94 0.47 11.88 -4.88
CA PHE A 94 1.86 11.94 -5.32
C PHE A 94 2.70 12.57 -4.23
N ARG A 95 3.70 11.85 -3.76
CA ARG A 95 4.79 12.37 -2.92
C ARG A 95 6.03 12.49 -3.79
N VAL A 96 6.56 13.70 -3.89
CA VAL A 96 7.74 14.03 -4.69
C VAL A 96 8.82 14.54 -3.76
N VAL A 97 9.95 13.85 -3.72
CA VAL A 97 11.15 14.27 -2.99
C VAL A 97 12.17 14.76 -4.00
N VAL A 98 12.43 16.06 -3.99
CA VAL A 98 13.47 16.69 -4.79
C VAL A 98 14.72 16.81 -3.92
N LEU A 99 15.84 16.26 -4.38
CA LEU A 99 17.11 16.38 -3.67
C LEU A 99 17.62 17.81 -3.76
N ALA A 100 18.24 18.28 -2.68
CA ALA A 100 18.76 19.63 -2.62
C ALA A 100 20.03 19.75 -3.49
N GLU A 101 20.08 20.79 -4.31
CA GLU A 101 21.30 21.15 -5.03
C GLU A 101 22.19 22.01 -4.12
N GLU A 102 23.36 21.49 -3.77
CA GLU A 102 24.32 22.16 -2.88
C GLU A 102 24.73 23.55 -3.42
N GLU A 103 24.88 23.66 -4.74
CA GLU A 103 25.21 24.91 -5.45
C GLU A 103 24.12 25.99 -5.34
N GLN A 104 22.87 25.59 -5.09
CA GLN A 104 21.75 26.51 -4.90
C GLN A 104 21.56 26.90 -3.42
N GLY A 105 22.45 26.46 -2.52
CA GLY A 105 22.42 26.78 -1.09
C GLY A 105 21.31 26.07 -0.29
N HIS A 106 20.58 25.13 -0.92
CA HIS A 106 19.62 24.29 -0.23
C HIS A 106 20.34 23.05 0.30
N ARG A 107 20.17 22.75 1.59
CA ARG A 107 20.82 21.60 2.25
C ARG A 107 19.86 20.44 2.54
N GLU A 108 18.56 20.75 2.62
CA GLU A 108 17.52 19.78 2.96
C GLU A 108 16.69 19.46 1.72
N PRO A 109 16.30 18.19 1.53
CA PRO A 109 15.47 17.80 0.41
C PRO A 109 14.08 18.44 0.53
N GLN A 110 13.55 18.91 -0.60
CA GLN A 110 12.20 19.45 -0.65
C GLN A 110 11.20 18.30 -0.88
N VAL A 111 10.22 18.16 0.02
CA VAL A 111 9.14 17.19 -0.13
C VAL A 111 7.84 17.90 -0.46
N LEU A 112 7.19 17.48 -1.54
CA LEU A 112 5.90 17.97 -2.00
C LEU A 112 4.91 16.82 -2.03
N CYS A 113 3.67 17.08 -1.63
CA CYS A 113 2.56 16.15 -1.76
C CYS A 113 1.41 16.76 -2.56
N PHE A 114 0.85 15.99 -3.48
CA PHE A 114 -0.27 16.39 -4.33
C PHE A 114 -1.36 15.34 -4.29
N LEU A 115 -2.58 15.74 -3.95
CA LEU A 115 -3.76 14.90 -3.91
C LEU A 115 -4.65 15.25 -5.09
N ILE A 116 -4.97 14.25 -5.90
CA ILE A 116 -5.88 14.40 -7.03
C ILE A 116 -6.97 13.33 -6.97
N ARG A 117 -8.12 13.65 -7.55
CA ARG A 117 -9.21 12.68 -7.65
C ARG A 117 -8.81 11.56 -8.60
N PHE A 118 -8.99 10.33 -8.15
CA PHE A 118 -8.74 9.14 -8.97
C PHE A 118 -9.97 8.78 -9.81
N ASN A 119 -9.74 8.40 -11.07
CA ASN A 119 -10.77 7.84 -11.95
C ASN A 119 -10.44 6.38 -12.28
N ARG A 120 -11.38 5.47 -11.98
CA ARG A 120 -11.22 4.03 -12.21
C ARG A 120 -11.09 3.65 -13.69
N LEU A 121 -11.63 4.44 -14.62
CA LEU A 121 -11.80 4.09 -16.04
C LEU A 121 -10.49 3.99 -16.87
N GLY A 122 -9.32 4.07 -16.23
CA GLY A 122 -8.03 3.98 -16.92
C GLY A 122 -6.97 3.17 -16.18
N PHE A 123 -7.35 2.41 -15.14
CA PHE A 123 -6.41 1.71 -14.27
C PHE A 123 -6.72 0.22 -14.11
N ILE A 124 -5.66 -0.56 -13.96
CA ILE A 124 -5.74 -1.99 -13.63
C ILE A 124 -6.18 -2.12 -12.17
N SER A 125 -7.18 -2.96 -11.90
CA SER A 125 -7.65 -3.22 -10.54
C SER A 125 -6.54 -3.76 -9.63
N VAL A 126 -6.63 -3.48 -8.33
CA VAL A 126 -5.69 -3.97 -7.30
C VAL A 126 -5.49 -5.49 -7.37
N ASP A 127 -6.56 -6.25 -7.59
CA ASP A 127 -6.53 -7.72 -7.72
C ASP A 127 -5.76 -8.22 -8.94
N ALA A 128 -5.79 -7.45 -10.03
CA ALA A 128 -5.03 -7.78 -11.22
C ALA A 128 -3.54 -7.39 -11.03
N MET A 129 -3.28 -6.23 -10.42
CA MET A 129 -1.91 -5.79 -10.09
C MET A 129 -1.20 -6.75 -9.13
N SER A 130 -1.89 -7.26 -8.11
CA SER A 130 -1.30 -8.21 -7.16
C SER A 130 -0.91 -9.55 -7.78
N LYS A 131 -1.46 -9.86 -8.97
CA LYS A 131 -1.17 -11.08 -9.73
C LYS A 131 -0.14 -10.85 -10.83
N LEU A 132 0.26 -9.62 -11.11
CA LEU A 132 1.29 -9.35 -12.09
C LEU A 132 2.61 -9.97 -11.66
N ARG A 133 3.21 -10.74 -12.57
CA ARG A 133 4.50 -11.40 -12.37
C ARG A 133 5.29 -11.32 -13.64
N GLN A 134 6.57 -10.98 -13.53
CA GLN A 134 7.47 -11.01 -14.66
C GLN A 134 8.08 -12.40 -14.83
N ARG A 135 8.07 -12.90 -16.07
CA ARG A 135 8.81 -14.11 -16.44
C ARG A 135 10.32 -13.85 -16.53
N ASN A 136 10.72 -12.67 -16.99
CA ASN A 136 12.11 -12.23 -17.07
C ASN A 136 12.30 -10.92 -16.28
N PRO A 137 13.06 -10.92 -15.17
CA PRO A 137 13.31 -9.73 -14.35
C PRO A 137 14.23 -8.69 -15.00
N LEU A 138 14.95 -9.08 -16.07
CA LEU A 138 15.81 -8.17 -16.85
C LEU A 138 15.10 -7.60 -18.07
N ALA A 139 13.82 -7.93 -18.29
CA ALA A 139 13.08 -7.39 -19.40
C ALA A 139 12.91 -5.87 -19.24
N GLU A 140 13.31 -5.14 -20.27
CA GLU A 140 13.00 -3.72 -20.42
C GLU A 140 11.64 -3.61 -21.09
N ARG A 141 10.77 -2.73 -20.56
CA ARG A 141 9.46 -2.47 -21.13
C ARG A 141 9.34 -1.01 -21.54
N GLU A 142 8.67 -0.79 -22.66
CA GLU A 142 8.22 0.52 -23.07
C GLU A 142 6.73 0.64 -22.73
N PRO A 143 6.26 1.83 -22.29
CA PRO A 143 4.83 2.07 -22.10
C PRO A 143 4.05 1.77 -23.39
N GLU A 144 2.92 1.07 -23.27
CA GLU A 144 2.07 0.73 -24.42
C GLU A 144 1.42 1.98 -25.03
N ASP A 145 0.99 2.91 -24.16
CA ASP A 145 0.35 4.18 -24.53
C ASP A 145 1.15 5.36 -23.95
N ASP A 146 1.47 6.36 -24.79
CA ASP A 146 1.95 7.67 -24.35
C ASP A 146 0.78 8.66 -24.24
N ARG A 147 0.36 8.94 -23.00
CA ARG A 147 -0.73 9.90 -22.72
C ARG A 147 -0.25 11.35 -22.65
N GLY A 148 1.04 11.61 -22.86
CA GLY A 148 1.62 12.95 -22.77
C GLY A 148 1.62 13.50 -21.34
N ARG A 149 1.63 14.84 -21.24
CA ARG A 149 1.68 15.56 -19.95
C ARG A 149 0.31 16.13 -19.62
N GLU A 150 -0.16 15.85 -18.41
CA GLU A 150 -1.35 16.48 -17.86
C GLU A 150 -0.94 17.67 -16.97
N LEU A 151 -1.58 18.81 -17.17
CA LEU A 151 -1.41 19.98 -16.31
C LEU A 151 -2.52 19.98 -15.27
N VAL A 152 -2.15 19.78 -14.01
CA VAL A 152 -3.06 19.86 -12.87
C VAL A 152 -2.75 21.12 -12.07
N GLN A 153 -3.75 21.96 -11.85
CA GLN A 153 -3.65 23.13 -11.00
C GLN A 153 -4.31 22.81 -9.64
N LEU A 154 -3.56 23.04 -8.56
CA LEU A 154 -3.99 22.79 -7.19
C LEU A 154 -3.94 24.10 -6.41
N ASP A 155 -5.10 24.62 -6.04
CA ASP A 155 -5.23 25.94 -5.40
C ASP A 155 -5.48 25.86 -3.88
N LEU A 156 -5.66 24.65 -3.35
CA LEU A 156 -5.99 24.39 -1.95
C LEU A 156 -4.84 23.65 -1.28
N SER A 157 -4.63 23.93 0.01
CA SER A 157 -3.74 23.14 0.86
C SER A 157 -4.55 22.18 1.72
N VAL A 158 -3.96 21.03 2.04
CA VAL A 158 -4.59 19.99 2.84
C VAL A 158 -4.05 20.03 4.27
N ASP A 159 -4.97 20.09 5.24
CA ASP A 159 -4.62 19.92 6.66
C ASP A 159 -4.36 18.43 6.97
N LEU A 160 -3.09 18.07 7.18
CA LEU A 160 -2.67 16.70 7.46
C LEU A 160 -3.35 16.11 8.70
N SER A 161 -3.69 16.93 9.71
CA SER A 161 -4.33 16.44 10.94
C SER A 161 -5.74 15.89 10.69
N ARG A 162 -6.39 16.35 9.61
CA ARG A 162 -7.74 15.96 9.20
C ARG A 162 -7.76 15.16 7.90
N SER A 163 -6.60 14.90 7.31
CA SER A 163 -6.45 14.22 6.02
C SER A 163 -7.00 12.79 5.99
N GLY A 164 -7.17 12.15 7.15
CA GLY A 164 -7.83 10.84 7.27
C GLY A 164 -9.29 10.83 6.80
N LEU A 165 -9.93 12.01 6.68
CA LEU A 165 -11.26 12.14 6.05
C LEU A 165 -11.22 11.96 4.54
N ILE A 166 -10.06 12.19 3.91
CA ILE A 166 -9.84 11.99 2.48
C ILE A 166 -9.39 10.54 2.27
N SER A 167 -8.27 10.15 2.88
CA SER A 167 -7.79 8.77 2.91
C SER A 167 -6.90 8.56 4.14
N PRO A 168 -6.97 7.39 4.79
CA PRO A 168 -6.17 7.09 5.98
C PRO A 168 -4.66 7.10 5.70
N HIS A 169 -4.24 6.97 4.44
CA HIS A 169 -2.84 6.86 4.05
C HIS A 169 -2.16 8.22 3.84
N VAL A 170 -2.92 9.31 3.71
CA VAL A 170 -2.39 10.65 3.40
C VAL A 170 -1.45 11.14 4.50
N ALA A 171 -1.92 11.10 5.76
CA ALA A 171 -1.14 11.56 6.91
C ALA A 171 0.21 10.86 7.01
N THR A 172 0.25 9.55 6.74
CA THR A 172 1.49 8.76 6.81
C THR A 172 2.41 9.01 5.62
N LEU A 173 1.86 9.13 4.42
CA LEU A 173 2.66 9.32 3.21
C LEU A 173 3.25 10.74 3.16
N CYS A 174 2.48 11.74 3.57
CA CYS A 174 2.84 13.15 3.46
C CYS A 174 3.35 13.77 4.77
N ALA A 175 3.73 12.94 5.75
CA ALA A 175 4.22 13.40 7.06
C ALA A 175 5.40 14.39 6.97
N ASP A 176 6.26 14.22 5.95
CA ASP A 176 7.43 15.07 5.72
C ASP A 176 7.11 16.39 4.98
N ALA A 177 5.86 16.60 4.56
CA ALA A 177 5.41 17.75 3.78
C ALA A 177 4.24 18.52 4.44
N PRO A 178 4.30 18.88 5.74
CA PRO A 178 3.16 19.45 6.47
C PRO A 178 2.67 20.80 5.94
N GLN A 179 3.55 21.56 5.29
CA GLN A 179 3.23 22.87 4.70
C GLN A 179 3.25 22.84 3.16
N ALA A 180 3.45 21.66 2.58
CA ALA A 180 3.67 21.46 1.15
C ALA A 180 2.80 20.31 0.62
N THR A 181 1.60 20.16 1.18
CA THR A 181 0.58 19.20 0.77
C THR A 181 -0.62 19.96 0.19
N PHE A 182 -0.94 19.65 -1.07
CA PHE A 182 -1.98 20.30 -1.88
C PHE A 182 -3.00 19.29 -2.38
#